data_AF-A0A8H5EFN6-F1
#
_entry.id   AF-A0A8H5EFN6-F1
#
_cell.length_a   1.000
_cell.length_b   1.000
_cell.length_c   1.000
_cell.angle_alpha   90.00
_cell.angle_beta   90.00
_cell.angle_gamma   90.00
#
_symmetry.space_group_name_H-M   'P 1'
#
loop_
_entity.id
_entity.type
_entity.pdbx_description
1 polymer ?
#
loop_
_entity_poly.entity_id
_entity_poly.type
_entity_poly.pdbx_seq_one_letter_code
_entity_poly.pdbx_strand_id
1 'polypeptide(L)'
;MKATEETTLTETLEKNERLVTWPPYGRVLTLNVKQLTAKLVQVLARHCSFKLGGGFVFTYHTVPTMLEPAPKSIFGTQTSHHILEMNRVVSDESLAGERVKWAVQVKADLEAGYTENILEGSYTSLSRDEDMDLNKT
;
A
#
# COMPACT_ATOMS: atom_id res chain seq x y z
N MET A 1 2.97 -26.12 -12.52
CA MET A 1 2.50 -24.75 -12.82
C MET A 1 1.10 -24.89 -13.38
N LYS A 2 0.09 -24.21 -12.82
CA LYS A 2 -1.23 -24.14 -13.49
C LYS A 2 -1.07 -23.22 -14.71
N ALA A 3 -1.66 -23.62 -15.83
CA ALA A 3 -1.69 -22.78 -17.03
C ALA A 3 -2.44 -21.47 -16.71
N THR A 4 -1.94 -20.35 -17.20
CA THR A 4 -2.66 -19.07 -17.15
C THR A 4 -3.94 -19.23 -17.95
N GLU A 5 -5.10 -19.16 -17.28
CA GLU A 5 -6.39 -19.19 -17.97
C GLU A 5 -6.59 -17.89 -18.75
N GLU A 6 -7.06 -18.01 -19.98
CA GLU A 6 -7.50 -16.86 -20.77
C GLU A 6 -8.75 -16.25 -20.11
N THR A 7 -8.78 -14.92 -19.96
CA THR A 7 -9.89 -14.20 -19.34
C THR A 7 -10.08 -12.87 -20.04
N THR A 8 -11.30 -12.35 -20.03
CA THR A 8 -11.59 -11.02 -20.59
C THR A 8 -11.30 -9.91 -19.59
N LEU A 9 -11.17 -8.66 -20.09
CA LEU A 9 -11.05 -7.49 -19.23
C LEU A 9 -12.26 -7.36 -18.29
N THR A 10 -13.47 -7.55 -18.81
CA THR A 10 -14.70 -7.48 -18.02
C THR A 10 -14.70 -8.50 -16.87
N GLU A 11 -14.37 -9.76 -17.17
CA GLU A 11 -14.26 -10.80 -16.13
C GLU A 11 -13.19 -10.47 -15.09
N THR A 12 -12.08 -9.86 -15.51
CA THR A 12 -11.03 -9.41 -14.59
C THR A 12 -11.53 -8.30 -13.68
N LEU A 13 -12.24 -7.31 -14.22
CA LEU A 13 -12.83 -6.22 -13.44
C LEU A 13 -13.88 -6.73 -12.45
N GLU A 14 -14.76 -7.64 -12.87
CA GLU A 14 -15.75 -8.26 -11.99
C GLU A 14 -15.10 -9.09 -10.88
N LYS A 15 -14.03 -9.83 -11.19
CA LYS A 15 -13.25 -10.58 -10.19
C LYS A 15 -12.62 -9.62 -9.18
N ASN A 16 -12.06 -8.50 -9.63
CA ASN A 16 -11.47 -7.48 -8.76
C ASN A 16 -12.50 -6.85 -7.83
N GLU A 17 -13.69 -6.53 -8.34
CA GLU A 17 -14.79 -5.97 -7.54
C GLU A 17 -15.18 -6.91 -6.40
N ARG A 18 -15.23 -8.22 -6.66
CA ARG A 18 -15.53 -9.25 -5.64
C ARG A 18 -14.45 -9.39 -4.55
N LEU A 19 -13.24 -8.90 -4.79
CA LEU A 19 -12.18 -8.90 -3.78
C LEU A 19 -12.35 -7.74 -2.78
N VAL A 20 -13.22 -6.77 -3.07
CA VAL A 20 -13.67 -5.74 -2.13
C VAL A 20 -14.88 -6.26 -1.37
N THR A 21 -14.69 -6.55 -0.09
CA THR A 21 -15.76 -7.11 0.76
C THR A 21 -16.43 -6.01 1.59
N TRP A 22 -17.76 -6.08 1.71
CA TRP A 22 -18.57 -5.11 2.45
C TRP A 22 -19.24 -5.75 3.69
N PRO A 23 -19.34 -5.05 4.84
CA PRO A 23 -18.71 -3.75 5.15
C PRO A 23 -17.18 -3.87 5.35
N PRO A 24 -16.39 -2.79 5.17
CA PRO A 24 -14.96 -2.81 5.33
C PRO A 24 -14.60 -2.25 6.70
N TYR A 25 -13.85 -3.03 7.46
CA TYR A 25 -13.31 -2.59 8.74
C TYR A 25 -11.82 -2.33 8.61
N GLY A 26 -11.39 -1.10 8.89
CA GLY A 26 -9.99 -0.68 8.83
C GLY A 26 -9.71 0.38 7.77
N ARG A 27 -8.43 0.63 7.52
CA ARG A 27 -7.93 1.60 6.53
C ARG A 27 -6.62 1.12 5.90
N VAL A 28 -6.28 1.68 4.75
CA VAL A 28 -4.98 1.45 4.14
C VAL A 28 -3.93 2.26 4.89
N LEU A 29 -2.77 1.67 5.11
CA LEU A 29 -1.56 2.38 5.54
C LEU A 29 -0.61 2.46 4.36
N THR A 30 0.05 3.60 4.17
CA THR A 30 0.98 3.78 3.04
C THR A 30 2.41 4.00 3.51
N LEU A 31 3.36 3.64 2.66
CA LEU A 31 4.79 3.91 2.82
C LEU A 31 5.37 4.27 1.45
N ASN A 32 6.00 5.44 1.36
CA ASN A 32 6.67 5.88 0.14
C ASN A 32 8.12 5.42 0.16
N VAL A 33 8.59 4.81 -0.93
CA VAL A 33 9.98 4.36 -1.09
C VAL A 33 10.55 4.82 -2.43
N LYS A 34 11.83 5.22 -2.44
CA LYS A 34 12.52 5.68 -3.66
C LYS A 34 12.66 4.54 -4.67
N GLN A 35 13.01 3.34 -4.19
CA GLN A 35 13.25 2.17 -5.02
C GLN A 35 12.70 0.90 -4.38
N LEU A 36 12.20 -0.03 -5.21
CA LEU A 36 11.86 -1.38 -4.78
C LEU A 36 13.12 -2.26 -4.75
N THR A 37 13.74 -2.41 -3.58
CA THR A 37 14.98 -3.20 -3.42
C THR A 37 14.67 -4.68 -3.14
N ALA A 38 15.64 -5.56 -3.45
CA ALA A 38 15.48 -7.00 -3.19
C ALA A 38 15.18 -7.32 -1.72
N LYS A 39 15.77 -6.58 -0.76
CA LYS A 39 15.52 -6.82 0.67
C LYS A 39 14.15 -6.26 1.10
N LEU A 40 13.66 -5.16 0.53
CA LEU A 40 12.26 -4.75 0.75
C LEU A 40 11.28 -5.84 0.26
N VAL A 41 11.54 -6.39 -0.92
CA VAL A 41 10.75 -7.51 -1.47
C VAL A 41 10.81 -8.72 -0.52
N GLN A 42 11.98 -9.03 0.06
CA GLN A 42 12.09 -10.10 1.07
C GLN A 42 11.24 -9.82 2.31
N VAL A 43 11.23 -8.59 2.82
CA VAL A 43 10.38 -8.22 3.97
C VAL A 43 8.90 -8.41 3.62
N LEU A 44 8.46 -7.88 2.48
CA LEU A 44 7.08 -8.02 2.01
C LEU A 44 6.70 -9.50 1.83
N ALA A 45 7.57 -10.30 1.21
CA ALA A 45 7.34 -11.72 0.96
C ALA A 45 7.11 -12.52 2.27
N ARG A 46 7.84 -12.20 3.35
CA ARG A 46 7.62 -12.82 4.67
C ARG A 46 6.23 -12.56 5.23
N HIS A 47 5.64 -11.42 4.86
CA HIS A 47 4.30 -11.02 5.30
C HIS A 47 3.20 -11.47 4.33
N CYS A 48 3.53 -11.92 3.13
CA CYS A 48 2.55 -12.46 2.16
C CYS A 48 1.96 -13.83 2.56
N SER A 49 2.63 -14.60 3.44
CA SER A 49 2.08 -15.86 3.96
C SER A 49 1.00 -15.66 5.04
N PHE A 50 0.74 -14.42 5.44
CA PHE A 50 -0.26 -14.08 6.44
C PHE A 50 -1.68 -14.27 5.92
N LYS A 51 -2.46 -15.15 6.56
CA LYS A 51 -3.88 -15.40 6.24
C LYS A 51 -4.78 -15.01 7.41
N LEU A 52 -4.86 -13.72 7.69
CA LEU A 52 -5.79 -13.18 8.69
C LEU A 52 -6.88 -12.40 7.95
N GLY A 53 -8.09 -12.95 7.93
CA GLY A 53 -9.26 -12.41 7.22
C GLY A 53 -9.30 -12.62 5.69
N GLY A 54 -8.24 -13.15 5.09
CA GLY A 54 -8.13 -13.23 3.61
C GLY A 54 -7.97 -11.85 2.96
N GLY A 55 -8.24 -11.76 1.65
CA GLY A 55 -8.29 -10.48 0.93
C GLY A 55 -6.94 -9.87 0.52
N PHE A 56 -7.00 -8.67 -0.07
CA PHE A 56 -5.81 -7.93 -0.52
C PHE A 56 -4.90 -7.58 0.66
N VAL A 57 -3.61 -7.89 0.53
CA VAL A 57 -2.60 -7.69 1.58
C VAL A 57 -1.73 -6.48 1.28
N PHE A 58 -1.28 -6.37 0.03
CA PHE A 58 -0.44 -5.28 -0.44
C PHE A 58 -0.94 -4.72 -1.76
N THR A 59 -0.90 -3.40 -1.91
CA THR A 59 -0.96 -2.71 -3.21
C THR A 59 0.37 -2.01 -3.45
N TYR A 60 0.73 -1.84 -4.71
CA TYR A 60 1.95 -1.16 -5.10
C TYR A 60 1.68 -0.26 -6.29
N HIS A 61 2.12 1.00 -6.18
CA HIS A 61 2.03 1.98 -7.25
C HIS A 61 3.41 2.54 -7.55
N THR A 62 3.78 2.58 -8.82
CA THR A 62 4.91 3.39 -9.28
C THR A 62 4.38 4.75 -9.69
N VAL A 63 4.89 5.80 -9.05
CA VAL A 63 4.49 7.17 -9.32
C VAL A 63 5.63 7.87 -10.05
N PRO A 64 5.47 8.20 -11.34
CA PRO A 64 6.48 8.95 -12.07
C PRO A 64 6.52 10.39 -11.55
N THR A 65 7.68 11.04 -11.65
CA THR A 65 7.76 12.50 -11.49
C THR A 65 6.89 13.19 -12.53
N MET A 66 6.24 14.28 -12.15
CA MET A 66 5.63 15.16 -13.15
C MET A 66 6.73 15.91 -13.91
N LEU A 67 6.48 16.17 -15.20
CA LEU A 67 7.33 17.03 -16.01
C LEU A 67 7.21 18.48 -15.55
N GLU A 68 8.33 19.20 -15.53
CA GLU A 68 8.37 20.63 -15.20
C GLU A 68 7.62 21.48 -16.25
N PRO A 69 6.93 22.56 -15.85
CA PRO A 69 6.72 23.01 -14.48
C PRO A 69 5.68 22.14 -13.76
N ALA A 70 6.00 21.66 -12.56
CA ALA A 70 5.05 20.91 -11.77
C ALA A 70 3.81 21.78 -11.47
N PRO A 71 2.59 21.41 -11.90
CA PRO A 71 1.39 22.12 -11.49
C PRO A 71 1.28 22.18 -9.98
N LYS A 72 0.73 23.28 -9.43
CA LYS A 72 0.41 23.43 -8.00
C LYS A 72 -0.67 22.41 -7.60
N SER A 73 -0.25 21.16 -7.40
CA SER A 73 -1.10 20.04 -7.06
C SER A 73 -0.53 19.36 -5.83
N ILE A 74 -1.40 19.13 -4.84
CA ILE A 74 -1.06 18.33 -3.64
C ILE A 74 -0.85 16.85 -3.97
N PHE A 75 -1.21 16.42 -5.19
CA PHE A 75 -0.95 15.08 -5.73
C PHE A 75 0.24 15.05 -6.68
N GLY A 76 0.87 16.21 -6.91
CA GLY A 76 2.01 16.32 -7.78
C GLY A 76 3.26 15.75 -7.14
N THR A 77 3.90 14.81 -7.82
CA THR A 77 5.15 14.19 -7.35
C THR A 77 6.35 14.88 -7.97
N GLN A 78 7.19 15.47 -7.11
CA GLN A 78 8.45 16.11 -7.52
C GLN A 78 9.57 15.10 -7.81
N THR A 79 9.41 13.87 -7.32
CA THR A 79 10.36 12.79 -7.55
C THR A 79 9.60 11.50 -7.87
N SER A 80 10.15 10.72 -8.80
CA SER A 80 9.65 9.38 -9.07
C SER A 80 9.88 8.50 -7.84
N HIS A 81 8.86 7.78 -7.42
CA HIS A 81 8.93 6.89 -6.26
C HIS A 81 7.86 5.80 -6.36
N HIS A 82 7.80 4.97 -5.32
CA HIS A 82 6.80 3.93 -5.20
C HIS A 82 5.98 4.11 -3.92
N ILE A 83 4.68 3.88 -4.01
CA ILE A 83 3.77 3.84 -2.87
C ILE A 83 3.48 2.38 -2.57
N LEU A 84 3.80 1.95 -1.36
CA LEU A 84 3.44 0.65 -0.81
C LEU A 84 2.21 0.81 0.09
N GLU A 85 1.15 0.09 -0.23
CA GLU A 85 -0.07 0.07 0.57
C GLU A 85 -0.14 -1.23 1.37
N MET A 86 -0.29 -1.12 2.68
CA MET A 86 -0.58 -2.21 3.59
C MET A 86 -2.07 -2.20 3.89
N ASN A 87 -2.81 -3.13 3.30
CA ASN A 87 -4.26 -3.18 3.37
C ASN A 87 -4.72 -3.75 4.71
N ARG A 88 -5.22 -2.88 5.60
CA ARG A 88 -5.78 -3.27 6.90
C ARG A 88 -7.27 -3.57 6.86
N VAL A 89 -7.85 -3.55 5.67
CA VAL A 89 -9.29 -3.69 5.46
C VAL A 89 -9.67 -5.17 5.46
N VAL A 90 -10.63 -5.54 6.31
CA VAL A 90 -11.22 -6.88 6.39
C VAL A 90 -12.75 -6.77 6.46
N SER A 91 -13.46 -7.82 6.07
CA SER A 91 -14.93 -7.91 6.21
C SER A 91 -15.40 -8.31 7.59
N ASP A 92 -14.53 -8.94 8.39
CA ASP A 92 -14.84 -9.38 9.74
C ASP A 92 -14.28 -8.35 10.74
N GLU A 93 -15.19 -7.61 11.39
CA GLU A 93 -14.85 -6.60 12.40
C GLU A 93 -13.99 -7.17 13.52
N SER A 94 -14.21 -8.43 13.91
CA SER A 94 -13.47 -9.07 14.99
C SER A 94 -11.98 -9.25 14.68
N LEU A 95 -11.62 -9.30 13.40
CA LEU A 95 -10.25 -9.43 12.91
C LEU A 95 -9.58 -8.08 12.63
N ALA A 96 -10.35 -6.97 12.60
CA ALA A 96 -9.85 -5.66 12.22
C ALA A 96 -8.69 -5.19 13.12
N GLY A 97 -8.79 -5.41 14.43
CA GLY A 97 -7.74 -5.05 15.38
C GLY A 97 -6.42 -5.79 15.13
N GLU A 98 -6.48 -7.09 14.83
CA GLU A 98 -5.29 -7.88 14.51
C GLU A 98 -4.68 -7.48 13.16
N ARG A 99 -5.54 -7.20 12.18
CA ARG A 99 -5.10 -6.73 10.87
C ARG A 99 -4.38 -5.38 10.96
N VAL A 100 -4.86 -4.47 11.81
CA VAL A 100 -4.18 -3.20 12.10
C VAL A 100 -2.80 -3.44 12.70
N LYS A 101 -2.69 -4.31 13.71
CA LYS A 101 -1.40 -4.65 14.35
C LYS A 101 -0.42 -5.24 13.34
N TRP A 102 -0.88 -6.15 12.48
CA TRP A 102 -0.05 -6.74 11.43
C TRP A 102 0.53 -5.66 10.51
N ALA A 103 -0.28 -4.75 9.97
CA ALA A 103 0.22 -3.73 9.05
C ALA A 103 1.17 -2.72 9.72
N VAL A 104 0.95 -2.41 11.01
CA VAL A 104 1.90 -1.61 11.79
C VAL A 104 3.24 -2.34 11.90
N GLN A 105 3.23 -3.64 12.19
CA GLN A 105 4.44 -4.45 12.23
C GLN A 105 5.16 -4.50 10.88
N VAL A 106 4.42 -4.68 9.78
CA VAL A 106 5.00 -4.66 8.43
C VAL A 106 5.70 -3.33 8.16
N LYS A 107 5.05 -2.20 8.46
CA LYS A 107 5.65 -0.88 8.28
C LYS A 107 6.92 -0.72 9.11
N ALA A 108 6.88 -1.11 10.38
CA ALA A 108 8.03 -1.07 11.26
C ALA A 108 9.21 -1.93 10.73
N ASP A 109 8.92 -3.13 10.21
CA ASP A 109 9.95 -4.00 9.61
C ASP A 109 10.57 -3.41 8.34
N LEU A 110 9.76 -2.72 7.52
CA LEU A 110 10.22 -2.02 6.32
C LEU A 110 11.09 -0.80 6.71
N GLU A 111 10.67 -0.06 7.74
CA GLU A 111 11.38 1.11 8.28
C GLU A 111 12.72 0.77 8.92
N ALA A 112 12.75 -0.26 9.78
CA ALA A 112 13.97 -0.73 10.42
C ALA A 112 15.00 -1.25 9.41
N GLY A 113 14.54 -1.71 8.24
CA GLY A 113 15.40 -2.28 7.22
C GLY A 113 16.14 -1.25 6.35
N TYR A 114 15.58 -0.05 6.15
CA TYR A 114 15.93 0.87 5.04
C TYR A 114 15.51 2.35 5.19
N THR A 115 15.95 3.04 6.24
CA THR A 115 15.59 4.45 6.47
C THR A 115 15.93 5.39 5.31
N GLU A 116 17.07 5.18 4.63
CA GLU A 116 17.54 6.04 3.52
C GLU A 116 16.71 5.92 2.23
N ASN A 117 16.00 4.81 2.05
CA ASN A 117 15.16 4.53 0.90
C ASN A 117 13.71 5.00 1.12
N ILE A 118 13.35 5.32 2.35
CA ILE A 118 12.01 5.77 2.71
C ILE A 118 11.92 7.26 2.44
N LEU A 119 10.85 7.65 1.77
CA LEU A 119 10.48 9.04 1.59
C LEU A 119 9.57 9.45 2.73
N GLU A 120 9.79 10.65 3.21
CA GLU A 120 8.97 11.22 4.25
C GLU A 120 7.57 11.55 3.72
N GLY A 121 6.57 11.36 4.58
CA GLY A 121 5.17 11.53 4.21
C GLY A 121 4.53 10.25 3.70
N SER A 122 3.21 10.33 3.53
CA SER A 122 2.34 9.24 3.12
C SER A 122 1.48 9.70 1.94
N TYR A 123 0.80 8.77 1.25
CA TYR A 123 -0.09 9.15 0.15
C TYR A 123 -1.33 9.86 0.69
N THR A 124 -1.41 11.18 0.52
CA THR A 124 -2.36 12.08 1.16
C THR A 124 -3.82 11.62 1.13
N SER A 125 -4.28 10.99 0.05
CA SER A 125 -5.67 10.47 -0.06
C SER A 125 -6.01 9.38 0.95
N LEU A 126 -5.00 8.70 1.49
CA LEU A 126 -5.12 7.56 2.41
C LEU A 126 -4.54 7.85 3.81
N SER A 127 -3.96 9.02 4.00
CA SER A 127 -3.31 9.45 5.23
C SER A 127 -4.32 10.01 6.25
N ARG A 128 -3.93 10.00 7.53
CA ARG A 128 -4.55 10.84 8.57
C ARG A 128 -3.73 12.11 8.78
N ASP A 129 -4.35 13.08 9.46
CA ASP A 129 -3.65 14.26 10.00
C ASP A 129 -2.42 13.84 10.84
N GLU A 130 -2.52 12.72 11.56
CA GLU A 130 -1.44 12.13 12.37
C GLU A 130 -0.29 11.54 11.53
N ASP A 131 -0.57 11.14 10.28
CA ASP A 131 0.39 10.52 9.35
C ASP A 131 1.05 11.55 8.42
N MET A 132 0.72 12.83 8.60
CA MET A 132 1.14 13.94 7.74
C MET A 132 1.83 15.03 8.57
N ASP A 133 2.96 15.52 8.08
CA ASP A 133 3.51 16.78 8.58
C ASP A 133 2.76 17.95 7.94
N LEU A 134 1.62 18.31 8.54
CA LEU A 134 0.75 19.38 8.05
C LEU A 134 1.42 20.77 8.06
N ASN A 135 2.62 20.90 8.64
CA ASN A 135 3.39 22.14 8.69
C ASN A 135 4.47 22.24 7.60
N LYS A 136 4.66 21.20 6.77
CA LYS A 136 5.55 21.27 5.61
C LYS A 136 4.89 22.03 4.46
N THR A 137 5.30 23.28 4.29
CA THR A 137 5.00 24.15 3.14
C THR A 137 5.79 23.79 1.90
#